data_AF-A0ABD0WPY7-F1
#
_entry.id   AF-A0ABD0WPY7-F1
#
_cell.length_a   1.000
_cell.length_b   1.000
_cell.length_c   1.000
_cell.angle_alpha   90.00
_cell.angle_beta   90.00
_cell.angle_gamma   90.00
#
_symmetry.space_group_name_H-M   'P 1'
#
loop_
_entity.id
_entity.type
_entity.pdbx_description
1 polymer ?
#
loop_
_entity_poly.entity_id
_entity_poly.type
_entity_poly.pdbx_seq_one_letter_code
_entity_poly.pdbx_strand_id
1 'polypeptide(L)'
;MKILHQGGYTKEEQLEFRAIIFGNILQSALAIVRGMEMLGIDFGSPKGAEDGQKLSNLSDSIEEGTMPAELADVIKRLWADSGIQASYERAAEYQLNDSAGYYLGELDRITKPDYLPTEQDVLRSRVKTTGIIEEQFSCKELHFRMFDVGGQRSERKKWIHCFEGVTCIIFCGALSAYDMVLVEDDEVNRMHESLHLFNSICNHRFFATTSIVLFLNKKDLFEEKIKKVHLSICFPDYDGPNTYEDASAYIGKQFQDLNMKKGVKEIYSHMTCATDTRNVEIVFGAVTDIIIKENLKSCGLF
;
A
#
# COMPACT_ATOMS: atom_id res chain seq x y z
N MET A 1 -5.65 3.14 12.47
CA MET A 1 -6.65 3.71 13.40
C MET A 1 -6.93 2.79 14.58
N LYS A 2 -7.18 1.50 14.38
CA LYS A 2 -7.35 0.52 15.47
C LYS A 2 -6.26 0.56 16.54
N ILE A 3 -4.98 0.56 16.12
CA ILE A 3 -3.83 0.71 17.04
C ILE A 3 -3.87 2.02 17.83
N LEU A 4 -4.19 3.13 17.17
CA LEU A 4 -4.13 4.47 17.78
C LEU A 4 -5.33 4.78 18.71
N HIS A 5 -6.52 4.28 18.38
CA HIS A 5 -7.77 4.76 18.98
C HIS A 5 -8.70 3.66 19.50
N GLN A 6 -8.38 2.38 19.30
CA GLN A 6 -9.21 1.24 19.73
C GLN A 6 -8.41 0.21 20.55
N GLY A 7 -7.22 0.57 21.05
CA GLY A 7 -6.45 -0.27 21.96
C GLY A 7 -5.62 -1.38 21.31
N GLY A 8 -5.40 -1.33 19.99
CA GLY A 8 -4.58 -2.32 19.29
C GLY A 8 -5.35 -3.56 18.86
N TYR A 9 -4.59 -4.61 18.55
CA TYR A 9 -5.12 -5.93 18.21
C TYR A 9 -5.07 -6.85 19.42
N THR A 10 -6.14 -7.59 19.67
CA THR A 10 -6.11 -8.66 20.69
C THR A 10 -5.23 -9.82 20.22
N LYS A 11 -4.89 -10.74 21.14
CA LYS A 11 -4.11 -11.94 20.76
C LYS A 11 -4.89 -12.82 19.79
N GLU A 12 -6.20 -12.93 19.99
CA GLU A 12 -7.11 -13.68 19.13
C GLU A 12 -7.13 -13.08 17.72
N GLU A 13 -7.26 -11.75 17.62
CA GLU A 13 -7.21 -11.04 16.33
C GLU A 13 -5.84 -11.19 15.65
N GLN A 14 -4.74 -11.08 16.40
CA GLN A 14 -3.39 -11.30 15.86
C GLN A 14 -3.25 -12.70 15.27
N LEU A 15 -3.82 -13.73 15.92
CA LEU A 15 -3.77 -15.10 15.42
C LEU A 15 -4.55 -15.28 14.12
N GLU A 16 -5.64 -14.55 13.89
CA GLU A 16 -6.39 -14.58 12.63
C GLU A 16 -5.54 -14.11 11.44
N PHE A 17 -4.59 -13.19 11.66
CA PHE A 17 -3.67 -12.74 10.61
C PHE A 17 -2.59 -13.77 10.26
N ARG A 18 -2.37 -14.81 11.05
CA ARG A 18 -1.30 -15.79 10.81
C ARG A 18 -1.46 -16.46 9.45
N ALA A 19 -2.66 -16.94 9.15
CA ALA A 19 -2.96 -17.60 7.87
C ALA A 19 -2.79 -16.63 6.69
N ILE A 20 -3.23 -15.37 6.86
CA ILE A 20 -3.09 -14.32 5.85
C ILE A 20 -1.61 -14.04 5.56
N ILE A 21 -0.78 -13.91 6.60
CA ILE A 21 0.65 -13.64 6.46
C ILE A 21 1.36 -14.81 5.77
N PHE A 22 1.03 -16.05 6.14
CA PHE A 22 1.58 -17.24 5.46
C PHE A 22 1.18 -17.29 3.99
N GLY A 23 -0.08 -16.99 3.66
CA GLY A 23 -0.53 -16.85 2.28
C GLY A 23 0.23 -15.76 1.51
N ASN A 24 0.44 -14.59 2.13
CA ASN A 24 1.21 -13.49 1.54
C ASN A 24 2.68 -13.87 1.27
N ILE A 25 3.31 -14.63 2.17
CA ILE A 25 4.68 -15.14 2.00
C ILE A 25 4.76 -16.08 0.80
N LEU A 26 3.88 -17.09 0.77
CA LEU A 26 3.86 -18.09 -0.31
C LEU A 26 3.61 -17.42 -1.67
N GLN A 27 2.61 -16.53 -1.75
CA GLN A 27 2.31 -15.79 -2.97
C GLN A 27 3.47 -14.90 -3.42
N SER A 28 4.20 -14.29 -2.48
CA SER A 28 5.37 -13.46 -2.80
C SER A 28 6.52 -14.31 -3.34
N ALA A 29 6.81 -15.45 -2.71
CA ALA A 29 7.84 -16.37 -3.18
C ALA A 29 7.54 -16.89 -4.60
N LEU A 30 6.30 -17.33 -4.85
CA LEU A 30 5.85 -17.76 -6.18
C LEU A 30 5.91 -16.64 -7.21
N ALA A 31 5.53 -15.41 -6.83
CA ALA A 31 5.60 -14.25 -7.72
C ALA A 31 7.05 -13.92 -8.11
N ILE A 32 8.02 -14.05 -7.21
CA ILE A 32 9.44 -13.83 -7.53
C ILE A 32 9.95 -14.93 -8.48
N VAL A 33 9.63 -16.20 -8.24
CA VAL A 33 10.03 -17.30 -9.16
C VAL A 33 9.44 -17.10 -10.55
N ARG A 34 8.15 -16.73 -10.67
CA ARG A 34 7.55 -16.38 -11.98
C ARG A 34 8.18 -15.13 -12.59
N GLY A 35 8.55 -14.15 -11.77
CA GLY A 35 9.31 -12.97 -12.19
C GLY A 35 10.64 -13.36 -12.82
N MET A 36 11.36 -14.33 -12.27
CA MET A 36 12.60 -14.83 -12.86
C MET A 36 12.39 -15.35 -14.29
N GLU A 37 11.36 -16.18 -14.51
CA GLU A 37 11.03 -16.72 -15.84
C GLU A 37 10.71 -15.60 -16.83
N MET A 38 9.90 -14.62 -16.43
CA MET A 38 9.53 -13.46 -17.25
C MET A 38 10.75 -12.60 -17.62
N LEU A 39 11.68 -12.43 -16.67
CA LEU A 39 12.85 -11.57 -16.84
C LEU A 39 14.06 -12.30 -17.46
N GLY A 40 13.95 -13.62 -17.70
CA GLY A 40 15.04 -14.46 -18.20
C GLY A 40 16.20 -14.58 -17.21
N ILE A 41 15.90 -14.64 -15.90
CA ILE A 41 16.90 -14.76 -14.82
C ILE A 41 17.03 -16.22 -14.40
N ASP A 42 18.23 -16.77 -14.50
CA ASP A 42 18.53 -18.11 -14.00
C ASP A 42 18.70 -18.13 -12.47
N PHE A 43 18.44 -19.30 -11.87
CA PHE A 43 18.80 -19.55 -10.47
C PHE A 43 20.32 -19.45 -10.27
N GLY A 44 20.74 -18.98 -9.10
CA GLY A 44 22.14 -18.90 -8.72
C GLY A 44 22.82 -20.27 -8.57
N SER A 45 22.05 -21.34 -8.44
CA SER A 45 22.56 -22.70 -8.31
C SER A 45 21.58 -23.77 -8.84
N PRO A 46 22.07 -24.98 -9.20
CA PRO A 46 21.20 -26.11 -9.54
C PRO A 46 20.23 -26.48 -8.41
N LYS A 47 20.68 -26.34 -7.16
CA LYS A 47 19.83 -26.57 -5.99
C LYS A 47 18.71 -25.53 -5.88
N GLY A 48 18.98 -24.28 -6.26
CA GLY A 48 17.96 -23.23 -6.36
C GLY A 48 16.86 -23.61 -7.36
N ALA A 49 17.23 -24.15 -8.52
CA ALA A 49 16.27 -24.64 -9.50
C ALA A 49 15.43 -25.82 -8.98
N GLU A 50 16.04 -26.77 -8.27
CA GLU A 50 15.30 -27.86 -7.59
C GLU A 50 14.34 -27.32 -6.53
N ASP A 51 14.78 -26.37 -5.69
CA ASP A 51 13.93 -25.76 -4.67
C ASP A 51 12.80 -24.92 -5.30
N GLY A 52 13.02 -24.30 -6.46
CA GLY A 52 11.99 -23.59 -7.23
C GLY A 52 10.89 -24.54 -7.72
N GLN A 53 11.27 -25.69 -8.27
CA GLN A 53 10.30 -26.73 -8.66
C GLN A 53 9.55 -27.29 -7.45
N LYS A 54 10.25 -27.48 -6.31
CA LYS A 54 9.61 -27.92 -5.06
C LYS A 54 8.61 -26.90 -4.56
N LEU A 55 8.91 -25.61 -4.60
CA LEU A 55 8.00 -24.54 -4.20
C LEU A 55 6.68 -24.64 -4.97
N SER A 56 6.75 -24.77 -6.30
CA SER A 56 5.58 -24.92 -7.17
C SER A 56 4.76 -26.17 -6.84
N ASN A 57 5.42 -27.32 -6.64
CA ASN A 57 4.74 -28.56 -6.28
C ASN A 57 4.08 -28.47 -4.89
N LEU A 58 4.76 -27.87 -3.92
CA LEU A 58 4.24 -27.68 -2.57
C LEU A 58 3.05 -26.73 -2.56
N SER A 59 3.08 -25.64 -3.35
CA SER A 59 1.97 -24.68 -3.40
C SER A 59 0.65 -25.28 -3.90
N ASP A 60 0.69 -26.33 -4.72
CA ASP A 60 -0.51 -27.00 -5.22
C ASP A 60 -1.09 -28.01 -4.21
N SER A 61 -0.26 -28.46 -3.26
CA SER A 61 -0.61 -29.53 -2.32
C SER A 61 -0.94 -29.05 -0.90
N ILE A 62 -0.43 -27.87 -0.52
CA ILE A 62 -0.52 -27.34 0.83
C ILE A 62 -1.83 -26.56 1.01
N GLU A 63 -2.47 -26.75 2.16
CA GLU A 63 -3.65 -25.97 2.55
C GLU A 63 -3.31 -24.48 2.65
N GLU A 64 -4.16 -23.64 2.03
CA GLU A 64 -3.97 -22.19 2.02
C GLU A 64 -3.88 -21.63 3.44
N GLY A 65 -2.90 -20.75 3.67
CA GLY A 65 -2.69 -20.14 4.98
C GLY A 65 -1.95 -21.03 5.99
N THR A 66 -1.38 -22.14 5.56
CA THR A 66 -0.46 -22.95 6.39
C THR A 66 1.00 -22.74 5.97
N MET A 67 1.92 -23.06 6.88
CA MET A 67 3.37 -22.96 6.64
C MET A 67 4.09 -24.18 7.24
N PRO A 68 4.04 -25.34 6.58
CA PRO A 68 4.80 -26.52 7.00
C PRO A 68 6.31 -26.23 7.03
N ALA A 69 7.05 -26.92 7.92
CA ALA A 69 8.48 -26.71 8.07
C ALA A 69 9.26 -26.89 6.76
N GLU A 70 8.87 -27.89 5.95
CA GLU A 70 9.48 -28.11 4.64
C GLU A 70 9.29 -26.92 3.69
N LEU A 71 8.09 -26.34 3.65
CA LEU A 71 7.80 -25.16 2.83
C LEU A 71 8.62 -23.95 3.30
N ALA A 72 8.64 -23.71 4.62
CA ALA A 72 9.45 -22.64 5.20
C ALA A 72 10.93 -22.77 4.84
N ASP A 73 11.49 -23.97 4.94
CA ASP A 73 12.89 -24.24 4.61
C ASP A 73 13.19 -24.06 3.12
N VAL A 74 12.27 -24.45 2.23
CA VAL A 74 12.39 -24.21 0.78
C VAL A 74 12.40 -22.72 0.48
N ILE A 75 11.43 -21.96 1.00
CA ILE A 75 11.35 -20.51 0.77
C ILE A 75 12.60 -19.81 1.33
N LYS A 76 13.09 -20.23 2.51
CA LYS A 76 14.30 -19.66 3.10
C LYS A 76 15.54 -19.89 2.23
N ARG A 77 15.71 -21.09 1.66
CA ARG A 77 16.83 -21.38 0.74
C ARG A 77 16.71 -20.60 -0.56
N LEU A 78 15.50 -20.50 -1.11
CA LEU A 78 15.25 -19.69 -2.31
C LEU A 78 15.55 -18.22 -2.04
N TRP A 79 15.14 -17.66 -0.90
CA TRP A 79 15.44 -16.26 -0.59
C TRP A 79 16.94 -15.97 -0.53
N ALA A 80 17.78 -16.95 -0.20
CA ALA A 80 19.23 -16.80 -0.22
C ALA A 80 19.87 -16.99 -1.62
N ASP A 81 19.11 -17.43 -2.63
CA ASP A 81 19.60 -17.64 -3.99
C ASP A 81 19.82 -16.30 -4.73
N SER A 82 20.95 -16.18 -5.44
CA SER A 82 21.30 -14.93 -6.12
C SER A 82 20.38 -14.59 -7.29
N GLY A 83 19.79 -15.59 -7.96
CA GLY A 83 18.80 -15.37 -9.02
C GLY A 83 17.49 -14.83 -8.47
N ILE A 84 17.05 -15.34 -7.31
CA ILE A 84 15.89 -14.83 -6.58
C ILE A 84 16.10 -13.38 -6.14
N GLN A 85 17.28 -13.07 -5.58
CA GLN A 85 17.62 -11.69 -5.21
C GLN A 85 17.66 -10.75 -6.44
N ALA A 86 18.25 -11.19 -7.55
CA ALA A 86 18.27 -10.42 -8.79
C ALA A 86 16.86 -10.14 -9.36
N SER A 87 15.95 -11.13 -9.28
CA SER A 87 14.55 -10.91 -9.65
C SER A 87 13.85 -9.94 -8.71
N TYR A 88 14.07 -10.08 -7.40
CA TYR A 88 13.49 -9.19 -6.40
C TYR A 88 13.94 -7.73 -6.58
N GLU A 89 15.19 -7.49 -6.97
CA GLU A 89 15.68 -6.14 -7.30
C GLU A 89 14.94 -5.49 -8.48
N ARG A 90 14.38 -6.31 -9.37
CA ARG A 90 13.59 -5.92 -10.54
C ARG A 90 12.08 -6.08 -10.33
N ALA A 91 11.64 -6.17 -9.07
CA ALA A 91 10.24 -6.43 -8.72
C ALA A 91 9.23 -5.36 -9.21
N ALA A 92 9.67 -4.20 -9.71
CA ALA A 92 8.80 -3.23 -10.36
C ALA A 92 8.28 -3.70 -11.74
N GLU A 93 9.00 -4.62 -12.38
CA GLU A 93 8.68 -5.15 -13.71
C GLU A 93 7.60 -6.25 -13.67
N TYR A 94 7.20 -6.70 -12.49
CA TYR A 94 6.14 -7.69 -12.30
C TYR A 94 5.30 -7.42 -11.03
N GLN A 95 4.25 -8.21 -10.82
CA GLN A 95 3.31 -7.98 -9.73
C GLN A 95 3.80 -8.61 -8.42
N LEU A 96 4.51 -7.83 -7.59
CA LEU A 96 4.95 -8.24 -6.24
C LEU A 96 4.26 -7.43 -5.13
N ASN A 97 4.09 -8.06 -3.96
CA ASN A 97 3.63 -7.37 -2.76
C ASN A 97 4.76 -6.55 -2.14
N ASP A 98 4.50 -5.30 -1.73
CA ASP A 98 5.51 -4.40 -1.16
C ASP A 98 6.16 -4.96 0.11
N SER A 99 5.40 -5.77 0.88
CA SER A 99 5.88 -6.40 2.11
C SER A 99 6.70 -7.68 1.88
N ALA A 100 6.93 -8.09 0.62
CA ALA A 100 7.64 -9.34 0.31
C ALA A 100 9.02 -9.41 0.97
N GLY A 101 9.85 -8.38 0.80
CA GLY A 101 11.20 -8.36 1.40
C GLY A 101 11.19 -8.38 2.93
N TYR A 102 10.21 -7.72 3.56
CA TYR A 102 10.05 -7.76 5.02
C TYR A 102 9.77 -9.19 5.51
N TYR A 103 8.76 -9.85 4.94
CA TYR A 103 8.38 -11.18 5.42
C TYR A 103 9.41 -12.26 5.08
N LEU A 104 10.00 -12.21 3.88
CA LEU A 104 11.04 -13.16 3.47
C LEU A 104 12.32 -13.01 4.31
N GLY A 105 12.66 -11.78 4.71
CA GLY A 105 13.76 -11.51 5.65
C GLY A 105 13.48 -11.98 7.09
N GLU A 106 12.21 -12.01 7.51
CA GLU A 106 11.79 -12.35 8.87
C GLU A 106 11.30 -13.80 9.03
N LEU A 107 11.54 -14.66 8.03
CA LEU A 107 11.03 -16.04 8.01
C LEU A 107 11.37 -16.82 9.29
N ASP A 108 12.59 -16.69 9.81
CA ASP A 108 13.04 -17.41 11.01
C ASP A 108 12.25 -17.05 12.27
N ARG A 109 11.70 -15.84 12.34
CA ARG A 109 10.81 -15.42 13.44
C ARG A 109 9.38 -15.88 13.19
N ILE A 110 8.92 -15.76 11.94
CA ILE A 110 7.54 -16.00 11.52
C ILE A 110 7.19 -17.51 11.49
N THR A 111 8.16 -18.38 11.26
CA THR A 111 7.93 -19.84 11.14
C THR A 111 8.07 -20.59 12.46
N LYS A 112 8.33 -19.89 13.57
CA LYS A 112 8.39 -20.51 14.91
C LYS A 112 7.03 -21.11 15.31
N PRO A 113 7.01 -22.23 16.06
CA PRO A 113 5.75 -22.87 16.49
C PRO A 113 4.83 -21.94 17.29
N ASP A 114 5.43 -21.07 18.12
CA ASP A 114 4.79 -20.09 19.00
C ASP A 114 4.64 -18.70 18.36
N TYR A 115 4.81 -18.59 17.04
CA TYR A 115 4.66 -17.32 16.32
C TYR A 115 3.27 -16.71 16.54
N LEU A 116 3.29 -15.52 17.14
CA LEU A 116 2.17 -14.60 17.26
C LEU A 116 2.51 -13.36 16.40
N PRO A 117 1.69 -13.03 15.38
CA PRO A 117 1.90 -11.84 14.58
C PRO A 117 1.99 -10.57 15.42
N THR A 118 3.05 -9.79 15.19
CA THR A 118 3.20 -8.47 15.80
C THR A 118 2.29 -7.46 15.10
N GLU A 119 2.05 -6.30 15.71
CA GLU A 119 1.31 -5.23 15.04
C GLU A 119 1.96 -4.82 13.70
N GLN A 120 3.30 -4.88 13.60
CA GLN A 120 4.00 -4.61 12.36
C GLN A 120 3.77 -5.69 11.29
N ASP A 121 3.69 -6.95 11.70
CA ASP A 121 3.31 -8.03 10.79
C ASP A 121 1.88 -7.84 10.28
N VAL A 122 0.95 -7.42 11.16
CA VAL A 122 -0.44 -7.16 10.79
C VAL A 122 -0.55 -5.96 9.84
N LEU A 123 0.11 -4.83 10.15
CA LEU A 123 0.09 -3.62 9.30
C LEU A 123 0.69 -3.85 7.90
N ARG A 124 1.64 -4.78 7.78
CA ARG A 124 2.27 -5.15 6.50
C ARG A 124 1.49 -6.22 5.74
N SER A 125 0.50 -6.84 6.38
CA SER A 125 -0.27 -7.90 5.75
C SER A 125 -1.19 -7.31 4.69
N ARG A 126 -1.28 -8.00 3.55
CA ARG A 126 -2.10 -7.59 2.43
C ARG A 126 -3.39 -8.40 2.46
N VAL A 127 -4.45 -7.72 2.88
CA VAL A 127 -5.83 -8.17 2.74
C VAL A 127 -6.49 -7.32 1.66
N LYS A 128 -7.07 -7.96 0.65
CA LYS A 128 -7.83 -7.23 -0.38
C LYS A 128 -9.16 -6.77 0.21
N THR A 129 -9.34 -5.47 0.40
CA THR A 129 -10.64 -4.89 0.79
C THR A 129 -11.66 -5.13 -0.32
N THR A 130 -12.75 -5.83 0.01
CA THR A 130 -13.90 -6.03 -0.85
C THR A 130 -15.13 -5.37 -0.23
N GLY A 131 -15.83 -4.53 -0.99
CA GLY A 131 -16.96 -3.78 -0.47
C GLY A 131 -16.55 -2.51 0.28
N ILE A 132 -17.37 -2.19 1.30
CA ILE A 132 -17.25 -0.99 2.14
C ILE A 132 -17.16 -1.48 3.57
N ILE A 133 -16.13 -1.06 4.29
CA ILE A 133 -15.93 -1.36 5.71
C ILE A 133 -16.12 -0.05 6.48
N GLU A 134 -17.02 -0.05 7.47
CA GLU A 134 -17.22 1.08 8.36
C GLU A 134 -16.51 0.83 9.70
N GLU A 135 -15.70 1.79 10.11
CA GLU A 135 -15.01 1.80 11.40
C GLU A 135 -15.38 3.05 12.19
N GLN A 136 -15.66 2.88 13.48
CA GLN A 136 -16.01 3.98 14.37
C GLN A 136 -15.00 4.09 15.51
N PHE A 137 -14.53 5.30 15.78
CA PHE A 137 -13.59 5.57 16.86
C PHE A 137 -13.69 7.01 17.35
N SER A 138 -13.14 7.26 18.53
CA SER A 138 -13.12 8.59 19.14
C SER A 138 -11.69 9.13 19.20
N CYS A 139 -11.49 10.41 18.85
CA CYS A 139 -10.21 11.10 18.95
C CYS A 139 -10.44 12.55 19.36
N LYS A 140 -9.74 13.05 20.39
CA LYS A 140 -9.89 14.42 20.95
C LYS A 140 -11.37 14.82 21.18
N GLU A 141 -12.15 13.96 21.83
CA GLU A 141 -13.59 14.14 22.11
C GLU A 141 -14.51 14.17 20.86
N LEU A 142 -13.97 13.96 19.67
CA LEU A 142 -14.74 13.83 18.43
C LEU A 142 -14.98 12.36 18.09
N HIS A 143 -16.17 12.08 17.58
CA HIS A 143 -16.54 10.77 17.08
C HIS A 143 -16.39 10.72 15.55
N PHE A 144 -15.55 9.82 15.08
CA PHE A 144 -15.30 9.58 13.66
C PHE A 144 -16.05 8.34 13.19
N ARG A 145 -16.64 8.45 12.00
CA ARG A 145 -17.11 7.32 11.18
C ARG A 145 -16.27 7.28 9.91
N MET A 146 -15.40 6.30 9.81
CA MET A 146 -14.48 6.12 8.69
C MET A 146 -14.98 5.00 7.79
N PHE A 147 -15.06 5.26 6.50
CA PHE A 147 -15.43 4.27 5.50
C PHE A 147 -14.20 3.92 4.67
N ASP A 148 -13.70 2.68 4.80
CA ASP A 148 -12.68 2.12 3.91
C ASP A 148 -13.36 1.43 2.72
N VAL A 149 -12.88 1.70 1.52
CA VAL A 149 -13.48 1.23 0.28
C VAL A 149 -12.44 0.58 -0.61
N GLY A 150 -12.80 -0.52 -1.26
CA GLY A 150 -11.89 -1.19 -2.19
C GLY A 150 -11.46 -0.27 -3.35
N GLY A 151 -10.14 -0.14 -3.56
CA GLY A 151 -9.56 0.75 -4.58
C GLY A 151 -9.51 0.19 -6.01
N GLN A 152 -9.65 -1.13 -6.16
CA GLN A 152 -9.59 -1.82 -7.46
C GLN A 152 -10.74 -1.41 -8.37
N ARG A 153 -10.52 -1.42 -9.69
CA ARG A 153 -11.52 -0.97 -10.68
C ARG A 153 -12.88 -1.66 -10.50
N SER A 154 -12.90 -2.93 -10.12
CA SER A 154 -14.14 -3.70 -9.85
C SER A 154 -14.95 -3.20 -8.65
N GLU A 155 -14.28 -2.62 -7.65
CA GLU A 155 -14.90 -2.20 -6.38
C GLU A 155 -15.46 -0.78 -6.44
N ARG A 156 -14.92 0.07 -7.32
CA ARG A 156 -15.27 1.51 -7.40
C ARG A 156 -16.74 1.79 -7.66
N LYS A 157 -17.47 0.88 -8.30
CA LYS A 157 -18.93 1.00 -8.51
C LYS A 157 -19.71 1.09 -7.20
N LYS A 158 -19.16 0.54 -6.11
CA LYS A 158 -19.80 0.54 -4.77
C LYS A 158 -19.63 1.87 -4.05
N TRP A 159 -18.66 2.71 -4.44
CA TRP A 159 -18.32 3.94 -3.71
C TRP A 159 -19.47 4.94 -3.61
N ILE A 160 -20.40 4.94 -4.59
CA ILE A 160 -21.56 5.84 -4.59
C ILE A 160 -22.41 5.72 -3.31
N HIS A 161 -22.37 4.56 -2.63
CA HIS A 161 -23.07 4.34 -1.36
C HIS A 161 -22.47 5.11 -0.18
N CYS A 162 -21.29 5.70 -0.34
CA CYS A 162 -20.59 6.49 0.67
C CYS A 162 -20.52 7.99 0.33
N PHE A 163 -21.15 8.46 -0.75
CA PHE A 163 -20.92 9.83 -1.25
C PHE A 163 -21.70 10.91 -0.50
N GLU A 164 -22.78 10.56 0.19
CA GLU A 164 -23.62 11.51 0.90
C GLU A 164 -23.12 11.75 2.33
N GLY A 165 -23.10 13.02 2.75
CA GLY A 165 -22.74 13.40 4.12
C GLY A 165 -21.25 13.27 4.45
N VAL A 166 -20.36 13.14 3.46
CA VAL A 166 -18.91 13.07 3.68
C VAL A 166 -18.36 14.45 4.05
N THR A 167 -17.85 14.56 5.28
CA THR A 167 -17.16 15.76 5.76
C THR A 167 -15.83 15.98 5.05
N CYS A 168 -15.04 14.91 4.89
CA CYS A 168 -13.69 14.96 4.34
C CYS A 168 -13.37 13.66 3.63
N ILE A 169 -12.61 13.74 2.54
CA ILE A 169 -12.08 12.58 1.81
C ILE A 169 -10.59 12.46 2.12
N ILE A 170 -10.15 11.26 2.49
CA ILE A 170 -8.72 10.93 2.53
C ILE A 170 -8.41 10.12 1.28
N PHE A 171 -7.64 10.69 0.35
CA PHE A 171 -7.19 10.02 -0.85
C PHE A 171 -5.74 9.54 -0.66
N CYS A 172 -5.49 8.26 -0.83
CA CYS A 172 -4.15 7.67 -0.71
C CYS A 172 -3.56 7.36 -2.09
N GLY A 173 -2.59 8.17 -2.52
CA GLY A 173 -1.73 7.88 -3.67
C GLY A 173 -0.46 7.16 -3.24
N ALA A 174 -0.02 6.14 -3.98
CA ALA A 174 1.24 5.44 -3.69
C ALA A 174 2.40 6.10 -4.42
N LEU A 175 3.28 6.81 -3.70
CA LEU A 175 4.46 7.46 -4.28
C LEU A 175 5.36 6.49 -5.02
N SER A 176 5.58 5.31 -4.42
CA SER A 176 6.49 4.28 -4.93
C SER A 176 5.98 3.54 -6.17
N ALA A 177 4.80 3.88 -6.71
CA ALA A 177 4.16 3.16 -7.82
C ALA A 177 4.42 3.79 -9.21
N TYR A 178 5.28 4.82 -9.30
CA TYR A 178 5.54 5.56 -10.55
C TYR A 178 6.20 4.72 -11.64
N ASP A 179 6.87 3.62 -11.28
CA ASP A 179 7.57 2.70 -12.19
C ASP A 179 6.81 1.37 -12.37
N MET A 180 5.54 1.30 -11.96
CA MET A 180 4.74 0.08 -11.95
C MET A 180 3.48 0.19 -12.80
N VAL A 181 3.01 -0.94 -13.31
CA VAL A 181 1.74 -1.08 -14.03
C VAL A 181 0.65 -1.74 -13.18
N LEU A 182 -0.62 -1.51 -13.52
CA LEU A 182 -1.75 -2.07 -12.77
C LEU A 182 -1.75 -3.60 -12.81
N VAL A 183 -2.38 -4.22 -11.80
CA VAL A 183 -2.61 -5.67 -11.82
C VAL A 183 -3.66 -6.01 -12.87
N GLU A 184 -4.67 -5.14 -13.01
CA GLU A 184 -5.80 -5.33 -13.92
C GLU A 184 -5.47 -5.02 -15.39
N ASP A 185 -4.34 -4.36 -15.67
CA ASP A 185 -4.02 -3.77 -16.98
C ASP A 185 -2.52 -3.43 -17.05
N ASP A 186 -1.72 -4.23 -17.77
CA ASP A 186 -0.26 -4.11 -17.83
C ASP A 186 0.25 -2.99 -18.75
N GLU A 187 -0.65 -2.32 -19.49
CA GLU A 187 -0.33 -1.14 -20.29
C GLU A 187 -0.51 0.18 -19.51
N VAL A 188 -1.16 0.13 -18.34
CA VAL A 188 -1.51 1.31 -17.57
C VAL A 188 -0.60 1.47 -16.35
N ASN A 189 0.18 2.55 -16.34
CA ASN A 189 0.99 2.96 -15.20
C ASN A 189 0.11 3.31 -13.98
N ARG A 190 0.49 2.79 -12.79
CA ARG A 190 -0.27 2.96 -11.55
C ARG A 190 -0.37 4.40 -11.08
N MET A 191 0.67 5.22 -11.25
CA MET A 191 0.67 6.63 -10.87
C MET A 191 -0.27 7.44 -11.76
N HIS A 192 -0.27 7.20 -13.07
CA HIS A 192 -1.22 7.83 -13.99
C HIS A 192 -2.66 7.43 -13.70
N GLU A 193 -2.94 6.15 -13.43
CA GLU A 193 -4.26 5.72 -12.96
C GLU A 193 -4.67 6.44 -11.66
N SER A 194 -3.74 6.60 -10.72
CA SER A 194 -4.00 7.31 -9.46
C SER A 194 -4.34 8.79 -9.69
N LEU A 195 -3.61 9.48 -10.58
CA LEU A 195 -3.91 10.85 -10.99
C LEU A 195 -5.28 10.96 -11.69
N HIS A 196 -5.60 10.04 -12.61
CA HIS A 196 -6.90 10.01 -13.27
C HIS A 196 -8.05 9.80 -12.27
N LEU A 197 -7.88 8.86 -11.34
CA LEU A 197 -8.86 8.60 -10.29
C LEU A 197 -9.02 9.82 -9.38
N PHE A 198 -7.91 10.41 -8.94
CA PHE A 198 -7.94 11.62 -8.14
C PHE A 198 -8.66 12.77 -8.84
N ASN A 199 -8.37 13.01 -10.12
CA ASN A 199 -9.05 14.03 -10.93
C ASN A 199 -10.58 13.84 -10.91
N SER A 200 -11.03 12.59 -11.10
CA SER A 200 -12.46 12.25 -11.10
C SER A 200 -13.15 12.50 -9.75
N ILE A 201 -12.47 12.25 -8.64
CA ILE A 201 -12.99 12.47 -7.28
C ILE A 201 -12.93 13.95 -6.93
N CYS A 202 -11.78 14.58 -7.14
CA CYS A 202 -11.51 15.97 -6.80
C CYS A 202 -12.53 16.91 -7.45
N ASN A 203 -12.86 16.64 -8.71
CA ASN A 203 -13.76 17.45 -9.50
C ASN A 203 -15.19 16.89 -9.58
N HIS A 204 -15.51 15.85 -8.79
CA HIS A 204 -16.87 15.29 -8.76
C HIS A 204 -17.88 16.28 -8.18
N ARG A 205 -19.08 16.35 -8.77
CA ARG A 205 -20.14 17.28 -8.31
C ARG A 205 -20.56 17.09 -6.85
N PHE A 206 -20.61 15.84 -6.37
CA PHE A 206 -20.95 15.54 -4.97
C PHE A 206 -19.87 15.99 -3.99
N PHE A 207 -18.63 16.20 -4.47
CA PHE A 207 -17.49 16.60 -3.65
C PHE A 207 -17.03 18.03 -3.97
N ALA A 208 -17.94 18.84 -4.52
CA ALA A 208 -17.65 20.19 -4.99
C ALA A 208 -17.03 21.10 -3.92
N THR A 209 -17.45 20.92 -2.66
CA THR A 209 -16.99 21.67 -1.48
C THR A 209 -16.40 20.75 -0.41
N THR A 210 -16.37 19.44 -0.64
CA THR A 210 -15.79 18.46 0.30
C THR A 210 -14.28 18.56 0.24
N SER A 211 -13.66 18.78 1.40
CA SER A 211 -12.21 18.86 1.50
C SER A 211 -11.55 17.52 1.26
N ILE A 212 -10.35 17.60 0.69
CA ILE A 212 -9.57 16.42 0.37
C ILE A 212 -8.23 16.52 1.10
N VAL A 213 -7.93 15.48 1.85
CA VAL A 213 -6.59 15.22 2.34
C VAL A 213 -5.94 14.20 1.42
N LEU A 214 -4.82 14.58 0.82
CA LEU A 214 -4.02 13.73 -0.04
C LEU A 214 -2.87 13.12 0.74
N PHE A 215 -2.92 11.81 0.95
CA PHE A 215 -1.81 11.03 1.47
C PHE A 215 -0.96 10.51 0.32
N LEU A 216 0.26 11.03 0.22
CA LEU A 216 1.30 10.51 -0.63
C LEU A 216 2.06 9.44 0.17
N ASN A 217 1.52 8.22 0.12
CA ASN A 217 1.91 7.10 0.95
C ASN A 217 3.09 6.31 0.36
N LYS A 218 3.70 5.45 1.19
CA LYS A 218 4.87 4.61 0.86
C LYS A 218 6.11 5.46 0.57
N LYS A 219 6.28 6.57 1.30
CA LYS A 219 7.42 7.47 1.15
C LYS A 219 8.77 6.76 1.38
N ASP A 220 8.79 5.77 2.27
CA ASP A 220 9.94 4.92 2.59
C ASP A 220 10.38 4.08 1.38
N LEU A 221 9.42 3.45 0.69
CA LEU A 221 9.72 2.70 -0.52
C LEU A 221 10.11 3.61 -1.68
N PHE A 222 9.51 4.81 -1.75
CA PHE A 222 9.85 5.81 -2.77
C PHE A 222 11.28 6.33 -2.59
N GLU A 223 11.71 6.60 -1.36
CA GLU A 223 13.05 7.08 -1.03
C GLU A 223 14.16 6.14 -1.51
N GLU A 224 13.99 4.83 -1.37
CA GLU A 224 14.96 3.86 -1.89
C GLU A 224 14.89 3.70 -3.40
N LYS A 225 13.68 3.76 -3.96
CA LYS A 225 13.45 3.52 -5.38
C LYS A 225 13.92 4.67 -6.27
N ILE A 226 13.70 5.92 -5.85
CA ILE A 226 14.09 7.10 -6.63
C ILE A 226 15.61 7.19 -6.83
N LYS A 227 16.41 6.60 -5.93
CA LYS A 227 17.88 6.49 -6.09
C LYS A 227 18.29 5.64 -7.30
N LYS A 228 17.41 4.74 -7.77
CA LYS A 228 17.70 3.74 -8.82
C LYS A 228 17.01 4.07 -10.14
N VAL A 229 15.77 4.53 -10.09
CA VAL A 229 14.95 4.78 -11.28
C VAL A 229 14.58 6.26 -11.32
N HIS A 230 14.81 6.90 -12.47
CA HIS A 230 14.54 8.33 -12.62
C HIS A 230 13.05 8.61 -12.76
N LEU A 231 12.53 9.67 -12.13
CA LEU A 231 11.10 10.01 -12.18
C LEU A 231 10.56 10.19 -13.62
N SER A 232 11.45 10.58 -14.54
CA SER A 232 11.09 10.87 -15.94
C SER A 232 10.51 9.67 -16.71
N ILE A 233 10.67 8.43 -16.21
CA ILE A 233 10.00 7.27 -16.82
C ILE A 233 8.47 7.36 -16.71
N CYS A 234 7.98 8.04 -15.68
CA CYS A 234 6.56 8.27 -15.44
C CYS A 234 6.15 9.67 -15.87
N PHE A 235 7.05 10.65 -15.73
CA PHE A 235 6.79 12.04 -16.08
C PHE A 235 7.86 12.56 -17.03
N PRO A 236 7.74 12.33 -18.35
CA PRO A 236 8.77 12.70 -19.32
C PRO A 236 9.17 14.18 -19.29
N ASP A 237 8.24 15.05 -18.90
CA ASP A 237 8.44 16.50 -18.77
C ASP A 237 9.16 16.92 -17.47
N TYR A 238 9.48 15.97 -16.58
CA TYR A 238 10.22 16.26 -15.36
C TYR A 238 11.71 16.50 -15.64
N ASP A 239 12.14 17.74 -15.45
CA ASP A 239 13.52 18.22 -15.64
C ASP A 239 14.28 18.49 -14.33
N GLY A 240 13.63 18.23 -13.18
CA GLY A 240 14.21 18.46 -11.86
C GLY A 240 15.22 17.39 -11.40
N PRO A 241 15.94 17.63 -10.29
CA PRO A 241 16.85 16.65 -9.71
C PRO A 241 16.12 15.37 -9.29
N ASN A 242 16.76 14.21 -9.41
CA ASN A 242 16.17 12.93 -9.00
C ASN A 242 16.35 12.65 -7.49
N THR A 243 16.16 13.67 -6.66
CA THR A 243 16.20 13.56 -5.20
C THR A 243 14.82 13.17 -4.67
N TYR A 244 14.75 12.67 -3.44
CA TYR A 244 13.48 12.39 -2.79
C TYR A 244 12.62 13.65 -2.67
N GLU A 245 13.23 14.77 -2.26
CA GLU A 245 12.55 16.04 -2.02
C GLU A 245 11.94 16.61 -3.30
N ASP A 246 12.73 16.73 -4.37
CA ASP A 246 12.28 17.34 -5.62
C ASP A 246 11.24 16.47 -6.33
N ALA A 247 11.49 15.15 -6.40
CA ALA A 247 10.59 14.23 -7.09
C ALA A 247 9.25 14.06 -6.34
N SER A 248 9.27 13.96 -5.01
CA SER A 248 8.04 13.85 -4.22
C SER A 248 7.23 15.15 -4.26
N ALA A 249 7.89 16.31 -4.21
CA ALA A 249 7.24 17.61 -4.38
C ALA A 249 6.60 17.74 -5.77
N TYR A 250 7.28 17.28 -6.82
CA TYR A 250 6.74 17.26 -8.18
C TYR A 250 5.48 16.39 -8.28
N ILE A 251 5.52 15.15 -7.77
CA ILE A 251 4.33 14.29 -7.75
C ILE A 251 3.19 14.96 -6.98
N GLY A 252 3.47 15.54 -5.82
CA GLY A 252 2.45 16.26 -5.04
C GLY A 252 1.83 17.42 -5.83
N LYS A 253 2.64 18.17 -6.57
CA LYS A 253 2.17 19.23 -7.47
C LYS A 253 1.27 18.68 -8.58
N GLN A 254 1.62 17.54 -9.20
CA GLN A 254 0.78 16.91 -10.22
C GLN A 254 -0.64 16.63 -9.70
N PHE A 255 -0.78 16.15 -8.47
CA PHE A 255 -2.09 15.97 -7.86
C PHE A 255 -2.79 17.29 -7.56
N GLN A 256 -2.08 18.26 -6.97
CA GLN A 256 -2.66 19.57 -6.60
C GLN A 256 -3.15 20.36 -7.83
N ASP A 257 -2.46 20.24 -8.96
CA ASP A 257 -2.82 20.94 -10.20
C ASP A 257 -4.09 20.40 -10.86
N LEU A 258 -4.54 19.19 -10.50
CA LEU A 258 -5.82 18.63 -10.95
C LEU A 258 -7.05 19.29 -10.29
N ASN A 259 -6.86 20.11 -9.25
CA ASN A 259 -7.95 20.82 -8.62
C ASN A 259 -8.46 21.97 -9.50
N MET A 260 -9.65 21.81 -10.10
CA MET A 260 -10.24 22.86 -10.94
C MET A 260 -10.88 24.00 -10.12
N LYS A 261 -10.99 23.85 -8.81
CA LYS A 261 -11.62 24.83 -7.90
C LYS A 261 -10.62 25.42 -6.91
N LYS A 262 -9.41 25.75 -7.39
CA LYS A 262 -8.37 26.41 -6.58
C LYS A 262 -8.95 27.67 -5.91
N GLY A 263 -8.73 27.81 -4.61
CA GLY A 263 -9.24 28.92 -3.79
C GLY A 263 -10.63 28.70 -3.19
N VAL A 264 -11.40 27.69 -3.65
CA VAL A 264 -12.66 27.28 -3.01
C VAL A 264 -12.50 25.97 -2.27
N LYS A 265 -11.80 25.01 -2.88
CA LYS A 265 -11.52 23.70 -2.32
C LYS A 265 -10.04 23.58 -2.06
N GLU A 266 -9.67 23.32 -0.81
CA GLU A 266 -8.28 23.08 -0.42
C GLU A 266 -7.95 21.58 -0.50
N ILE A 267 -6.73 21.27 -0.95
CA ILE A 267 -6.17 19.92 -0.89
C ILE A 267 -4.97 19.96 0.06
N TYR A 268 -5.08 19.23 1.16
CA TYR A 268 -4.02 19.14 2.16
C TYR A 268 -3.17 17.91 1.87
N SER A 269 -1.94 18.11 1.41
CA SER A 269 -1.04 17.02 1.05
C SER A 269 -0.08 16.67 2.18
N HIS A 270 0.05 15.37 2.47
CA HIS A 270 0.95 14.84 3.48
C HIS A 270 1.74 13.66 2.91
N MET A 271 3.05 13.65 3.16
CA MET A 271 3.90 12.48 2.90
C MET A 271 3.70 11.47 4.04
N THR A 272 3.28 10.26 3.70
CA THR A 272 2.92 9.24 4.69
C THR A 272 3.65 7.91 4.51
N CYS A 273 3.81 7.20 5.61
CA CYS A 273 4.17 5.78 5.65
C CYS A 273 3.13 5.11 6.55
N ALA A 274 2.15 4.43 5.94
CA ALA A 274 1.02 3.84 6.67
C ALA A 274 1.42 2.75 7.69
N THR A 275 2.59 2.13 7.51
CA THR A 275 3.17 1.15 8.45
C THR A 275 3.93 1.80 9.62
N ASP A 276 4.17 3.11 9.56
CA ASP A 276 4.71 3.90 10.66
C ASP A 276 3.56 4.55 11.45
N THR A 277 3.19 3.92 12.55
CA THR A 277 2.11 4.36 13.44
C THR A 277 2.31 5.79 13.93
N ARG A 278 3.54 6.25 14.18
CA ARG A 278 3.82 7.62 14.65
C ARG A 278 3.59 8.63 13.54
N ASN A 279 4.03 8.31 12.32
CA ASN A 279 3.77 9.15 11.17
C ASN A 279 2.26 9.29 10.91
N VAL A 280 1.50 8.19 10.99
CA VAL A 280 0.04 8.22 10.83
C VAL A 280 -0.63 9.03 11.94
N GLU A 281 -0.20 8.91 13.19
CA GLU A 281 -0.73 9.68 14.33
C GLU A 281 -0.58 11.19 14.12
N ILE A 282 0.62 11.65 13.76
CA ILE A 282 0.91 13.07 13.53
C ILE A 282 0.07 13.60 12.36
N VAL A 283 0.05 12.86 11.26
CA VAL A 283 -0.68 13.28 10.06
C VAL A 283 -2.18 13.30 10.32
N PHE A 284 -2.73 12.29 11.01
CA PHE A 284 -4.15 12.26 11.35
C PHE A 284 -4.55 13.35 12.35
N GLY A 285 -3.65 13.74 13.27
CA GLY A 285 -3.83 14.90 14.11
C GLY A 285 -4.01 16.19 13.31
N ALA A 286 -3.16 16.42 12.30
CA ALA A 286 -3.28 17.58 11.41
C ALA A 286 -4.58 17.55 10.59
N VAL A 287 -4.97 16.38 10.08
CA VAL A 287 -6.26 16.18 9.38
C VAL A 287 -7.43 16.51 10.29
N THR A 288 -7.39 16.08 11.54
CA THR A 288 -8.44 16.36 12.53
C THR A 288 -8.59 17.86 12.75
N ASP A 289 -7.49 18.60 12.91
CA ASP A 289 -7.52 20.03 13.14
C ASP A 289 -8.08 20.81 11.93
N ILE A 290 -7.79 20.35 10.70
CA ILE A 290 -8.36 20.87 9.46
C ILE A 290 -9.87 20.64 9.41
N ILE A 291 -10.32 19.40 9.65
CA ILE A 291 -11.75 19.04 9.63
C ILE A 291 -12.53 19.84 10.67
N ILE A 292 -11.98 20.03 11.87
CA ILE A 292 -12.59 20.85 12.92
C ILE A 292 -12.75 22.28 12.44
N LYS A 293 -11.70 22.89 11.89
CA LYS A 293 -11.74 24.27 11.40
C LYS A 293 -12.83 24.48 10.34
N GLU A 294 -13.01 23.52 9.45
CA GLU A 294 -14.03 23.59 8.40
C GLU A 294 -15.45 23.38 8.94
N ASN A 295 -15.63 22.45 9.88
CA ASN A 295 -16.90 22.27 10.58
C ASN A 295 -17.29 23.51 11.40
N LEU A 296 -16.33 24.20 12.02
CA LEU A 296 -16.60 25.45 12.74
C LEU A 296 -17.01 26.58 11.79
N LYS A 297 -16.36 26.70 10.63
CA LYS A 297 -16.74 27.66 9.59
C LYS A 297 -18.14 27.38 9.05
N SER A 298 -18.49 26.13 8.79
CA SER A 298 -19.82 25.78 8.25
C SER A 298 -20.96 26.06 9.26
N CYS A 299 -20.66 26.00 10.57
CA CYS A 299 -21.55 26.40 11.65
C CYS A 299 -21.60 27.92 11.92
N GLY A 300 -20.83 28.75 11.19
CA GLY A 300 -20.79 30.20 11.38
C GLY A 300 -20.09 30.65 12.68
N LEU A 301 -19.24 29.79 13.27
CA LEU A 301 -18.47 30.08 14.48
C LEU A 301 -17.10 30.73 14.19
N PHE A 302 -16.78 30.98 12.91
CA PHE A 302 -15.55 31.57 12.40
C PHE A 302 -15.78 32.34 11.09
#